data_AF-A0A961MJA4-F1
#
_entry.id   AF-A0A961MJA4-F1
#
_cell.length_a   1.000
_cell.length_b   1.000
_cell.length_c   1.000
_cell.angle_alpha   90.00
_cell.angle_beta   90.00
_cell.angle_gamma   90.00
#
_symmetry.space_group_name_H-M   'P 1'
#
loop_
_entity.id
_entity.type
_entity.pdbx_description
1 polymer ?
#
loop_
_entity_poly.entity_id
_entity_poly.type
_entity_poly.pdbx_seq_one_letter_code
_entity_poly.pdbx_strand_id
1 'polypeptide(L)' 'MTDRKQDWAKIAQKELRDRPLDSLEWQTLEGIRVKPLYTEEDTAGLPHMGTVPGIGPFTRGVRATMYAGRPWTIR' A
#
# COMPACT_ATOMS: atom_id res chain seq x y z
N MET A 1 0.05 -11.88 15.10
CA MET A 1 -0.31 -10.56 14.52
C MET A 1 -1.47 -10.63 13.54
N THR A 2 -1.83 -11.83 13.04
CA THR A 2 -3.02 -12.16 12.23
C THR A 2 -4.35 -11.66 12.81
N ASP A 3 -4.39 -11.43 14.13
CA ASP A 3 -5.57 -11.07 14.89
C ASP A 3 -6.20 -9.75 14.42
N ARG A 4 -5.40 -8.72 14.12
CA ARG A 4 -5.93 -7.38 13.78
C ARG A 4 -6.72 -7.32 12.49
N LYS A 5 -6.27 -8.02 11.43
CA LYS A 5 -7.01 -8.09 10.16
C LYS A 5 -8.30 -8.88 10.32
N GLN A 6 -8.27 -9.93 11.13
CA GLN A 6 -9.45 -10.74 11.42
C GLN A 6 -10.46 -9.97 12.26
N ASP A 7 -10.01 -9.23 13.27
CA ASP A 7 -10.88 -8.40 14.10
C ASP A 7 -11.51 -7.26 13.30
N TRP A 8 -10.72 -6.59 12.45
CA TRP A 8 -11.26 -5.63 11.49
C TRP A 8 -12.31 -6.28 10.58
N ALA A 9 -12.03 -7.46 10.01
CA ALA A 9 -12.95 -8.13 9.11
C ALA A 9 -14.28 -8.50 9.79
N LYS A 10 -14.24 -8.91 11.07
CA LYS A 10 -15.45 -9.19 11.86
C LYS A 10 -16.28 -7.92 12.07
N ILE A 11 -15.64 -6.81 12.43
CA ILE A 11 -16.31 -5.52 12.65
C ILE A 11 -16.91 -5.02 11.33
N ALA A 12 -16.13 -5.02 10.25
CA ALA A 12 -16.57 -4.60 8.92
C ALA A 12 -17.73 -5.46 8.40
N GLN A 13 -17.68 -6.78 8.57
CA GLN A 13 -18.78 -7.66 8.16
C GLN A 13 -20.07 -7.35 8.95
N LYS A 14 -19.96 -7.04 10.24
CA LYS A 14 -21.11 -6.64 11.06
C LYS A 14 -21.75 -5.35 10.55
N GLU A 15 -20.94 -4.39 10.10
CA GLU A 15 -21.42 -3.12 9.53
C GLU A 15 -22.06 -3.31 8.14
N LEU A 16 -21.51 -4.20 7.33
CA LEU A 16 -22.00 -4.52 5.99
C LEU A 16 -23.29 -5.37 5.96
N ARG A 17 -23.63 -6.02 7.07
CA ARG A 17 -24.80 -6.92 7.20
C ARG A 17 -24.74 -8.03 6.13
N ASP A 18 -25.66 -8.00 5.18
CA ASP A 18 -25.78 -9.00 4.10
C ASP A 18 -24.82 -8.74 2.94
N ARG A 19 -24.21 -7.55 2.87
CA ARG A 19 -23.20 -7.28 1.84
C ARG A 19 -21.92 -8.07 2.16
N PRO A 20 -21.34 -8.78 1.17
CA PRO A 20 -20.13 -9.52 1.40
C PRO A 20 -18.93 -8.57 1.56
N LEU A 21 -17.95 -8.97 2.37
CA LEU A 21 -16.76 -8.17 2.67
C LEU A 21 -15.91 -7.86 1.42
N ASP A 22 -15.89 -8.77 0.45
CA ASP A 22 -15.20 -8.60 -0.83
C ASP A 22 -15.79 -7.48 -1.69
N SER A 23 -17.04 -7.06 -1.44
CA SER A 23 -17.65 -5.91 -2.10
C SER A 23 -16.98 -4.57 -1.75
N LEU A 24 -16.07 -4.55 -0.77
CA LEU A 24 -15.21 -3.42 -0.47
C LEU A 24 -13.91 -3.40 -1.29
N GLU A 25 -13.57 -4.48 -2.00
CA GLU A 25 -12.40 -4.50 -2.87
C GLU A 25 -12.63 -3.64 -4.12
N TRP A 26 -11.65 -2.82 -4.46
CA TRP A 26 -11.69 -2.04 -5.70
C TRP A 26 -10.92 -2.77 -6.80
N GLN A 27 -11.62 -3.15 -7.86
CA GLN A 27 -10.98 -3.55 -9.11
C GLN A 27 -10.60 -2.30 -9.90
N THR A 28 -9.32 -2.01 -10.00
CA THR A 28 -8.85 -0.89 -10.82
C THR A 28 -8.88 -1.25 -12.31
N LEU A 29 -8.84 -0.24 -13.18
CA LEU A 29 -8.81 -0.45 -14.63
C LEU A 29 -7.52 -1.16 -15.09
N GLU A 30 -6.47 -1.09 -14.28
CA GLU A 30 -5.19 -1.78 -14.48
C GLU A 30 -5.26 -3.27 -14.10
N GLY A 31 -6.41 -3.78 -13.66
CA GLY A 31 -6.58 -5.17 -13.25
C GLY A 31 -6.00 -5.48 -11.87
N ILE A 32 -5.73 -4.45 -11.06
CA ILE A 32 -5.21 -4.61 -9.70
C ILE A 32 -6.39 -4.59 -8.72
N ARG A 33 -6.39 -5.56 -7.80
CA ARG A 33 -7.36 -5.66 -6.72
C ARG A 33 -6.83 -4.93 -5.49
N VAL A 34 -7.41 -3.78 -5.18
CA VAL A 34 -7.04 -2.98 -4.02
C VAL A 34 -7.82 -3.45 -2.81
N LYS A 35 -7.09 -3.86 -1.76
CA LYS A 35 -7.69 -4.29 -0.49
C LYS A 35 -8.24 -3.07 0.27
N PRO A 36 -9.35 -3.22 1.00
CA PRO A 36 -9.91 -2.13 1.81
C PRO A 36 -9.08 -1.80 3.06
N LEU A 37 -8.14 -2.68 3.45
CA LEU A 37 -7.23 -2.47 4.56
C LEU A 37 -5.85 -3.09 4.25
N TYR A 38 -4.80 -2.35 4.56
CA TYR A 38 -3.41 -2.82 4.56
C TYR A 38 -2.81 -2.60 5.94
N THR A 39 -1.92 -3.50 6.36
CA THR A 39 -1.18 -3.44 7.64
C THR A 39 0.32 -3.64 7.40
N GLU A 40 1.13 -3.61 8.46
CA GLU A 40 2.57 -3.90 8.37
C GLU A 40 2.89 -5.29 7.81
N GLU A 41 1.95 -6.23 7.90
CA GLU A 41 2.12 -7.56 7.32
C GLU A 41 2.15 -7.52 5.79
N ASP A 42 1.48 -6.54 5.18
CA ASP A 42 1.47 -6.37 3.72
C ASP A 42 2.75 -5.73 3.18
N THR A 43 3.58 -5.16 4.05
CA THR A 43 4.90 -4.62 3.68
C THR A 43 6.06 -5.50 4.16
N ALA A 44 5.77 -6.56 4.91
CA ALA A 44 6.77 -7.50 5.40
C ALA A 44 7.47 -8.22 4.25
N GLY A 45 8.80 -8.27 4.29
CA GLY A 45 9.61 -8.99 3.28
C GLY A 45 9.71 -8.33 1.91
N LEU A 46 9.18 -7.12 1.72
CA LEU A 46 9.35 -6.39 0.47
C LEU A 46 10.84 -6.06 0.22
N PRO A 47 11.41 -6.42 -0.94
CA PRO A 47 12.86 -6.37 -1.18
C PRO A 47 13.43 -4.94 -1.16
N HIS A 48 12.60 -3.93 -1.34
CA HIS A 48 13.01 -2.53 -1.46
C HIS A 48 12.83 -1.71 -0.17
N MET A 49 12.28 -2.28 0.91
CA MET A 49 11.98 -1.53 2.14
C MET A 49 13.22 -0.93 2.81
N GLY A 50 14.38 -1.57 2.67
CA GLY A 50 15.67 -1.07 3.17
C GLY A 50 16.45 -0.18 2.20
N THR A 51 15.92 0.09 1.00
CA THR A 51 16.65 0.85 -0.02
C THR A 51 16.64 2.36 0.25
N VAL A 52 17.60 3.07 -0.34
CA VAL A 52 17.72 4.53 -0.28
C VAL A 52 17.64 5.14 -1.68
N PRO A 53 17.11 6.36 -1.84
CA PRO A 53 17.05 7.04 -3.13
C PRO A 53 18.46 7.29 -3.67
N GLY A 54 18.60 7.34 -5.00
CA GLY A 54 19.89 7.53 -5.67
C GLY A 54 20.73 6.25 -5.83
N ILE A 55 20.26 5.11 -5.31
CA ILE A 55 20.89 3.80 -5.48
C ILE A 55 19.90 2.85 -6.17
N GLY A 56 20.42 2.00 -7.06
CA GLY A 56 19.62 0.99 -7.77
C GLY A 56 18.88 0.07 -6.79
N PRO A 57 17.64 -0.36 -7.11
CA PRO A 57 16.92 -0.19 -8.37
C PRO A 57 16.10 1.11 -8.48
N PHE A 58 16.43 2.14 -7.70
CA PHE A 58 15.82 3.48 -7.76
C PHE A 58 14.31 3.55 -7.47
N THR A 59 13.73 2.53 -6.82
CA THR A 59 12.32 2.51 -6.41
C THR A 59 11.92 3.75 -5.59
N ARG A 60 12.85 4.30 -4.79
CA ARG A 60 12.65 5.52 -3.98
C ARG A 60 13.08 6.82 -4.66
N GLY A 61 13.54 6.76 -5.90
CA GLY A 61 13.97 7.91 -6.70
C GLY A 61 15.43 7.81 -7.17
N VAL A 62 15.74 8.53 -8.25
CA VAL A 62 17.04 8.49 -8.95
C VAL A 62 18.09 9.45 -8.39
N ARG A 63 17.72 10.38 -7.51
CA ARG A 63 18.63 11.33 -6.85
C ARG A 63 18.64 11.10 -5.35
N ALA A 64 19.80 11.10 -4.71
CA ALA A 64 19.91 10.89 -3.26
C ALA A 64 19.10 11.93 -2.44
N THR A 65 19.02 13.17 -2.91
CA THR A 65 18.32 14.27 -2.22
C THR A 65 16.90 14.54 -2.73
N MET A 66 16.50 13.94 -3.86
CA MET A 66 15.21 14.19 -4.53
C MET A 66 14.79 15.68 -4.48
N TYR A 67 13.56 15.94 -4.03
CA TYR A 67 12.99 17.29 -3.97
C TYR A 67 13.39 18.08 -2.72
N ALA A 68 14.12 17.48 -1.77
CA ALA A 68 14.74 18.24 -0.68
C ALA A 68 15.92 19.09 -1.18
N GLY A 69 16.59 18.67 -2.27
CA GLY A 69 17.67 19.44 -2.91
C GLY A 69 17.18 20.41 -3.98
N ARG A 70 16.34 19.95 -4.90
CA ARG A 70 15.73 20.78 -5.95
C ARG A 70 14.33 20.27 -6.28
N PRO A 71 13.28 21.12 -6.25
CA PRO A 71 11.91 20.69 -6.55
C PRO A 71 11.76 20.24 -8.01
N TRP A 72 10.63 19.59 -8.31
CA TRP A 72 10.31 19.20 -9.68
C TRP A 72 10.17 20.44 -10.58
N THR A 73 10.51 20.29 -11.85
CA THR A 73 10.39 21.38 -12.83
C THR A 73 8.95 21.49 -13.30
N ILE A 74 8.34 22.67 -13.17
CA ILE A 74 7.06 22.99 -13.82
C ILE A 74 7.32 23.15 -15.32
N ARG A 75 6.49 22.56 -16.17
CA ARG A 75 6.57 22.66 -17.63
C ARG A 75 5.22 23.02 -18.20
#